data_AF-A0A7S1IFQ7-F1
#
_entry.id   AF-A0A7S1IFQ7-F1
#
_cell.length_a   1.000
_cell.length_b   1.000
_cell.length_c   1.000
_cell.angle_alpha   90.00
_cell.angle_beta   90.00
_cell.angle_gamma   90.00
#
_symmetry.space_group_name_H-M   'P 1'
#
loop_
_entity.id
_entity.type
_entity.pdbx_description
1 polymer ?
#
loop_
_entity_poly.entity_id
_entity_poly.type
_entity_poly.pdbx_seq_one_letter_code
_entity_poly.pdbx_strand_id
1 'polypeptide(L)'
;SRDTPTPSTFPRLQYTTSHVVPKLPNPRGPWARSPGKRRPESSDPRSVADITKAHSPFATLNPTPPPTVTGPEDVLQKVQYRQWLELFHREQQDFTSVSVCSEAFLHRVLQATESLVCPNSLRTAACCVLLDKITGLFGRFGHIMAVLKQELMSAIYVNYPRKPMGGAGAPAAPPSSQEGLDWYISQTLHYDVWQRTERHLKQFTAETILQSTNAQRREQILEYGISNWQRMLLDRVFLAWRKFTAMKVVQRREALKRCHVRRSKAACRAAFTALRHHTQMQKEVRRGDSLHAQVDAMRLQLQEMEKELVLTKRELLRVTEARERESHVNSQAYQEIQNTAAECKAMEAQLQKQKHLCQEWQWGRLGRLG
;
A
#
# COMPACT_ATOMS: atom_id res chain seq x y z
N SER A 1 -2.62 22.93 50.13
CA SER A 1 -1.74 21.74 50.12
C SER A 1 -2.09 20.89 48.92
N ARG A 2 -1.06 20.46 48.17
CA ARG A 2 -1.16 19.86 46.84
C ARG A 2 -1.65 18.41 46.92
N ASP A 3 -2.66 18.08 46.12
CA ASP A 3 -3.09 16.71 45.85
C ASP A 3 -2.22 16.09 44.76
N THR A 4 -1.54 15.00 45.09
CA THR A 4 -0.83 14.11 44.16
C THR A 4 -1.77 13.02 43.65
N PRO A 5 -1.87 12.81 42.32
CA PRO A 5 -2.63 11.68 41.79
C PRO A 5 -1.82 10.37 41.85
N THR A 6 -2.50 9.30 42.21
CA THR A 6 -2.02 7.91 42.23
C THR A 6 -1.75 7.39 40.81
N PRO A 7 -0.71 6.54 40.61
CA PRO A 7 -0.40 5.98 39.31
C PRO A 7 -1.36 4.85 38.94
N SER A 8 -1.87 4.90 37.71
CA SER A 8 -2.78 3.92 37.13
C SER A 8 -2.09 2.57 36.91
N THR A 9 -2.67 1.52 37.47
CA THR A 9 -2.37 0.12 37.19
C THR A 9 -2.73 -0.23 35.75
N PHE A 10 -1.73 -0.32 34.87
CA PHE A 10 -1.91 -0.92 33.55
C PHE A 10 -1.97 -2.45 33.68
N PRO A 11 -2.93 -3.13 33.01
CA PRO A 11 -2.97 -4.58 33.01
C PRO A 11 -1.79 -5.15 32.22
N ARG A 12 -0.97 -5.92 32.93
CA ARG A 12 0.17 -6.67 32.40
C ARG A 12 -0.34 -7.76 31.46
N LEU A 13 -0.35 -7.49 30.16
CA LEU A 13 -0.58 -8.49 29.11
C LEU A 13 0.53 -9.55 29.20
N GLN A 14 0.19 -10.71 29.76
CA GLN A 14 1.04 -11.89 29.69
C GLN A 14 0.98 -12.44 28.27
N TYR A 15 1.97 -12.09 27.46
CA TYR A 15 2.24 -12.79 26.21
C TYR A 15 2.82 -14.15 26.54
N THR A 16 1.98 -15.20 26.50
CA THR A 16 2.45 -16.58 26.45
C THR A 16 3.03 -16.81 25.06
N THR A 17 4.35 -16.68 24.95
CA THR A 17 5.10 -16.98 23.72
C THR A 17 5.12 -18.50 23.53
N SER A 18 4.05 -19.06 22.99
CA SER A 18 4.09 -20.41 22.43
C SER A 18 4.80 -20.34 21.08
N HIS A 19 6.10 -20.64 21.10
CA HIS A 19 6.90 -20.83 19.89
C HIS A 19 6.45 -22.10 19.15
N VAL A 20 5.35 -22.00 18.40
CA VAL A 20 5.05 -22.96 17.34
C VAL A 20 5.79 -22.47 16.10
N VAL A 21 7.01 -22.99 15.91
CA VAL A 21 7.78 -22.82 14.67
C VAL A 21 7.02 -23.51 13.54
N PRO A 22 6.55 -22.79 12.51
CA PRO A 22 5.96 -23.42 11.35
C PRO A 22 7.03 -24.26 10.64
N LYS A 23 6.82 -25.58 10.54
CA LYS A 23 7.65 -26.44 9.69
C LYS A 23 7.51 -25.97 8.24
N LEU A 24 8.56 -25.35 7.72
CA LEU A 24 8.69 -25.03 6.30
C LEU A 24 8.65 -26.34 5.48
N PRO A 25 7.95 -26.37 4.33
CA PRO A 25 7.97 -27.50 3.42
C PRO A 25 9.38 -27.71 2.86
N ASN A 26 9.86 -28.94 2.97
CA ASN A 26 11.19 -29.39 2.55
C ASN A 26 11.34 -29.28 1.01
N PRO A 27 12.21 -28.42 0.46
CA PRO A 27 12.37 -28.26 -0.99
C PRO A 27 13.41 -29.26 -1.52
N ARG A 28 13.20 -30.56 -1.27
CA ARG A 28 14.03 -31.63 -1.84
C ARG A 28 13.17 -32.53 -2.72
N GLY A 29 12.97 -32.07 -3.95
CA GLY A 29 12.52 -32.93 -5.04
C GLY A 29 13.64 -33.89 -5.51
N PRO A 30 13.31 -34.97 -6.24
CA PRO A 30 14.19 -36.13 -6.46
C PRO A 30 15.33 -35.96 -7.48
N TRP A 31 15.74 -34.73 -7.82
CA TRP A 31 16.55 -34.48 -9.03
C TRP A 31 17.98 -33.97 -8.79
N ALA A 32 18.51 -34.07 -7.57
CA ALA A 32 19.91 -33.76 -7.31
C ALA A 32 20.82 -34.93 -7.72
N ARG A 33 21.08 -35.06 -9.03
CA ARG A 33 22.14 -35.94 -9.56
C ARG A 33 23.51 -35.33 -9.24
N SER A 34 24.30 -36.04 -8.45
CA SER A 34 25.69 -35.71 -8.16
C SER A 34 26.55 -35.69 -9.43
N PRO A 35 27.45 -34.72 -9.63
CA PRO A 35 28.45 -34.79 -10.71
C PRO A 35 29.47 -35.88 -10.40
N GLY A 36 29.69 -36.76 -11.38
CA GLY A 36 30.59 -37.91 -11.28
C GLY A 36 32.03 -37.50 -10.98
N LYS A 37 32.63 -38.19 -10.01
CA LYS A 37 34.07 -38.23 -9.78
C LYS A 37 34.75 -38.82 -11.03
N ARG A 38 35.47 -37.98 -11.79
CA ARG A 38 36.44 -38.45 -12.77
C ARG A 38 37.66 -38.99 -12.03
N ARG A 39 37.99 -40.24 -12.32
CA ARG A 39 39.20 -40.96 -11.93
C ARG A 39 40.34 -40.49 -12.85
N PRO A 40 41.54 -40.13 -12.35
CA PRO A 40 42.68 -39.94 -13.23
C PRO A 40 43.26 -41.31 -13.60
N GLU A 41 43.35 -41.53 -14.91
CA GLU A 41 44.16 -42.57 -15.56
C GLU A 41 45.65 -42.31 -15.26
N SER A 42 46.35 -43.35 -14.79
CA SER A 42 47.41 -44.04 -15.54
C SER A 42 48.64 -43.18 -15.84
N SER A 43 49.67 -43.35 -15.03
CA SER A 43 51.06 -43.03 -15.39
C SER A 43 51.90 -44.30 -15.28
N ASP A 44 52.23 -44.85 -16.44
CA ASP A 44 53.18 -45.95 -16.64
C ASP A 44 54.58 -45.61 -16.11
N PRO A 45 55.28 -46.55 -15.45
CA PRO A 45 56.68 -46.39 -15.08
C PRO A 45 57.57 -47.13 -16.08
N ARG A 46 57.80 -46.56 -17.28
CA ARG A 46 58.81 -47.07 -18.22
C ARG A 46 59.46 -45.91 -18.97
N SER A 47 60.64 -45.49 -18.52
CA SER A 47 61.72 -44.90 -19.31
C SER A 47 62.70 -44.15 -18.40
N VAL A 48 63.47 -44.87 -17.57
CA VAL A 48 64.70 -44.34 -16.97
C VAL A 48 65.71 -45.49 -16.87
N ALA A 49 66.02 -46.09 -18.02
CA ALA A 49 67.08 -47.08 -18.13
C ALA A 49 67.61 -47.05 -19.56
N ASP A 50 68.21 -45.92 -19.99
CA ASP A 50 69.00 -45.84 -21.23
C ASP A 50 69.81 -44.54 -21.37
N ILE A 51 70.40 -44.03 -20.29
CA ILE A 51 71.39 -42.93 -20.38
C ILE A 51 72.58 -43.20 -19.44
N THR A 52 73.26 -44.32 -19.65
CA THR A 52 74.60 -44.57 -19.08
C THR A 52 75.52 -45.29 -20.09
N LYS A 53 75.52 -44.83 -21.35
CA LYS A 53 76.58 -45.14 -22.32
C LYS A 53 76.85 -43.91 -23.20
N ALA A 54 77.20 -42.79 -22.56
CA ALA A 54 77.85 -41.69 -23.25
C ALA A 54 79.35 -41.80 -22.99
N HIS A 55 80.06 -42.08 -24.08
CA HIS A 55 81.51 -42.10 -24.22
C HIS A 55 82.19 -41.00 -23.40
N SER A 56 83.10 -41.38 -22.50
CA SER A 56 84.17 -40.50 -22.04
C SER A 56 85.04 -40.15 -23.25
N PRO A 57 85.07 -38.90 -23.74
CA PRO A 57 85.89 -38.54 -24.89
C PRO A 57 87.37 -38.36 -24.52
N PHE A 58 87.75 -38.58 -23.26
CA PHE A 58 89.06 -38.21 -22.72
C PHE A 58 90.02 -39.38 -22.50
N ALA A 59 89.64 -40.60 -22.88
CA ALA A 59 90.42 -41.80 -22.58
C ALA A 59 91.19 -42.36 -23.78
N THR A 60 91.85 -41.52 -24.60
CA THR A 60 93.03 -41.93 -25.40
C THR A 60 93.75 -40.71 -25.98
N LEU A 61 94.60 -40.05 -25.19
CA LEU A 61 95.66 -39.22 -25.73
C LEU A 61 96.98 -39.93 -25.42
N ASN A 62 97.40 -40.79 -26.35
CA ASN A 62 98.80 -41.22 -26.42
C ASN A 62 99.63 -39.98 -26.78
N PRO A 63 100.60 -39.55 -25.95
CA PRO A 63 101.49 -38.46 -26.34
C PRO A 63 102.42 -38.97 -27.45
N THR A 64 102.14 -38.58 -28.69
CA THR A 64 103.10 -38.70 -29.78
C THR A 64 104.19 -37.64 -29.53
N PRO A 65 105.49 -37.99 -29.50
CA PRO A 65 106.53 -37.01 -29.24
C PRO A 65 106.60 -35.99 -30.40
N PRO A 66 106.69 -34.67 -30.13
CA PRO A 66 106.78 -33.66 -31.18
C PRO A 66 108.15 -33.71 -31.87
N PRO A 67 108.22 -33.39 -33.17
CA PRO A 67 109.48 -33.26 -33.89
C PRO A 67 110.33 -32.13 -33.29
N THR A 68 111.61 -32.44 -33.10
CA THR A 68 112.64 -31.57 -32.54
C THR A 68 112.79 -30.27 -33.36
N VAL A 69 112.18 -29.18 -32.88
CA VAL A 69 112.41 -27.82 -33.39
C VAL A 69 112.91 -26.98 -32.21
N THR A 70 114.23 -26.78 -32.15
CA THR A 70 114.93 -26.02 -31.11
C THR A 70 114.75 -24.52 -31.33
N GLY A 71 113.68 -23.95 -30.78
CA GLY A 71 113.45 -22.50 -30.67
C GLY A 71 113.11 -22.08 -29.22
N PRO A 72 113.34 -20.82 -28.82
CA PRO A 72 113.07 -20.35 -27.47
C PRO A 72 111.57 -20.41 -27.05
N GLU A 73 110.65 -20.41 -28.02
CA GLU A 73 109.21 -20.68 -27.83
C GLU A 73 108.93 -22.07 -27.23
N ASP A 74 109.76 -23.05 -27.56
CA ASP A 74 109.60 -24.47 -27.19
C ASP A 74 109.91 -24.70 -25.70
N VAL A 75 110.73 -23.83 -25.11
CA VAL A 75 110.99 -23.79 -23.66
C VAL A 75 109.80 -23.22 -22.92
N LEU A 76 109.18 -22.15 -23.44
CA LEU A 76 108.02 -21.52 -22.83
C LEU A 76 106.80 -22.45 -22.83
N GLN A 77 106.56 -23.16 -23.95
CA GLN A 77 105.50 -24.16 -24.03
C GLN A 77 105.73 -25.34 -23.08
N LYS A 78 106.97 -25.84 -22.95
CA LYS A 78 107.31 -26.91 -21.99
C LYS A 78 107.12 -26.48 -20.55
N VAL A 79 107.43 -25.23 -20.20
CA VAL A 79 107.19 -24.67 -18.86
C VAL A 79 105.69 -24.51 -18.59
N GLN A 80 104.92 -23.97 -19.53
CA GLN A 80 103.46 -23.85 -19.41
C GLN A 80 102.78 -25.21 -19.30
N TYR A 81 103.23 -26.21 -20.07
CA TYR A 81 102.70 -27.57 -20.02
C TYR A 81 103.02 -28.27 -18.69
N ARG A 82 104.23 -28.09 -18.16
CA ARG A 82 104.59 -28.61 -16.82
C ARG A 82 103.76 -27.96 -15.72
N GLN A 83 103.63 -26.64 -15.74
CA GLN A 83 102.76 -25.91 -14.81
C GLN A 83 101.31 -26.38 -14.91
N TRP A 84 100.83 -26.65 -16.12
CA TRP A 84 99.50 -27.19 -16.36
C TRP A 84 99.32 -28.60 -15.78
N LEU A 85 100.29 -29.49 -15.97
CA LEU A 85 100.27 -30.85 -15.40
C LEU A 85 100.34 -30.83 -13.87
N GLU A 86 101.15 -29.94 -13.29
CA GLU A 86 101.24 -29.78 -11.83
C GLU A 86 99.92 -29.29 -11.24
N LEU A 87 99.28 -28.28 -11.86
CA LEU A 87 97.96 -27.81 -11.45
C LEU A 87 96.89 -28.89 -11.62
N PHE A 88 96.96 -29.69 -12.69
CA PHE A 88 96.04 -30.80 -12.93
C PHE A 88 96.19 -31.91 -11.89
N HIS A 89 97.41 -32.34 -11.58
CA HIS A 89 97.63 -33.37 -10.56
C HIS A 89 97.23 -32.91 -9.17
N ARG A 90 97.48 -31.64 -8.83
CA ARG A 90 97.02 -31.04 -7.58
C ARG A 90 95.50 -30.98 -7.50
N GLU A 91 94.84 -30.50 -8.56
CA GLU A 91 93.38 -30.47 -8.67
C GLU A 91 92.81 -31.89 -8.52
N GLN A 92 93.43 -32.90 -9.14
CA GLN A 92 93.01 -34.30 -9.03
C GLN A 92 93.14 -34.86 -7.60
N GLN A 93 94.25 -34.56 -6.91
CA GLN A 93 94.45 -34.97 -5.51
C GLN A 93 93.44 -34.31 -4.57
N ASP A 94 93.29 -32.99 -4.66
CA ASP A 94 92.36 -32.22 -3.82
C ASP A 94 90.89 -32.63 -4.10
N PHE A 95 90.54 -32.85 -5.36
CA PHE A 95 89.20 -33.26 -5.79
C PHE A 95 88.76 -34.59 -5.20
N THR A 96 89.62 -35.61 -5.15
CA THR A 96 89.23 -36.92 -4.61
C THR A 96 88.84 -36.87 -3.14
N SER A 97 89.56 -36.07 -2.33
CA SER A 97 89.25 -35.95 -0.89
C SER A 97 87.98 -35.14 -0.64
N VAL A 98 87.79 -34.05 -1.38
CA VAL A 98 86.64 -33.15 -1.17
C VAL A 98 85.36 -33.69 -1.79
N SER A 99 85.44 -34.39 -2.92
CA SER A 99 84.25 -35.02 -3.53
C SER A 99 83.64 -36.08 -2.61
N VAL A 100 84.46 -36.98 -2.04
CA VAL A 100 84.03 -38.01 -1.07
C VAL A 100 83.42 -37.36 0.18
N CYS A 101 84.07 -36.31 0.72
CA CYS A 101 83.54 -35.59 1.88
C CYS A 101 82.21 -34.87 1.57
N SER A 102 82.10 -34.27 0.38
CA SER A 102 80.91 -33.55 -0.07
C SER A 102 79.74 -34.50 -0.30
N GLU A 103 79.99 -35.66 -0.89
CA GLU A 103 79.01 -36.73 -1.07
C GLU A 103 78.50 -37.26 0.26
N ALA A 104 79.40 -37.61 1.18
CA ALA A 104 79.03 -38.08 2.52
C ALA A 104 78.23 -37.01 3.30
N PHE A 105 78.58 -35.74 3.17
CA PHE A 105 77.83 -34.64 3.77
C PHE A 105 76.43 -34.49 3.14
N LEU A 106 76.33 -34.51 1.80
CA LEU A 106 75.05 -34.42 1.10
C LEU A 106 74.12 -35.57 1.49
N HIS A 107 74.63 -36.80 1.52
CA HIS A 107 73.86 -37.96 1.95
C HIS A 107 73.30 -37.82 3.36
N ARG A 108 74.11 -37.33 4.32
CA ARG A 108 73.65 -37.06 5.68
C ARG A 108 72.56 -36.00 5.71
N VAL A 109 72.71 -34.92 4.95
CA VAL A 109 71.69 -33.87 4.88
C VAL A 109 70.40 -34.41 4.27
N LEU A 110 70.47 -35.19 3.18
CA LEU A 110 69.30 -35.76 2.53
C LEU A 110 68.53 -36.71 3.47
N GLN A 111 69.25 -37.56 4.21
CA GLN A 111 68.67 -38.44 5.23
C GLN A 111 68.02 -37.65 6.37
N ALA A 112 68.70 -36.64 6.90
CA ALA A 112 68.17 -35.80 7.98
C ALA A 112 66.93 -34.98 7.58
N THR A 113 66.74 -34.75 6.27
CA THR A 113 65.67 -33.91 5.73
C THR A 113 64.63 -34.70 4.92
N GLU A 114 64.60 -36.03 5.04
CA GLU A 114 63.68 -36.91 4.30
C GLU A 114 62.20 -36.60 4.53
N SER A 115 61.85 -36.19 5.75
CA SER A 115 60.48 -35.87 6.15
C SER A 115 59.98 -34.49 5.70
N LEU A 116 60.86 -33.68 5.10
CA LEU A 116 60.55 -32.29 4.74
C LEU A 116 60.15 -32.16 3.27
N VAL A 117 59.15 -31.32 3.01
CA VAL A 117 58.61 -31.07 1.66
C VAL A 117 59.64 -30.36 0.78
N CYS A 118 59.74 -30.74 -0.50
CA CYS A 118 60.59 -30.07 -1.49
C CYS A 118 59.83 -28.93 -2.20
N PRO A 119 60.47 -27.77 -2.49
CA PRO A 119 61.86 -27.41 -2.22
C PRO A 119 62.12 -27.17 -0.72
N ASN A 120 63.30 -27.59 -0.24
CA ASN A 120 63.67 -27.53 1.17
C ASN A 120 64.90 -26.63 1.34
N SER A 121 64.79 -25.63 2.22
CA SER A 121 65.85 -24.65 2.47
C SER A 121 67.13 -25.24 3.05
N LEU A 122 67.05 -26.25 3.92
CA LEU A 122 68.22 -26.95 4.47
C LEU A 122 68.95 -27.73 3.38
N ARG A 123 68.20 -28.40 2.50
CA ARG A 123 68.77 -29.08 1.33
C ARG A 123 69.41 -28.08 0.38
N THR A 124 68.71 -27.00 0.05
CA THR A 124 69.22 -25.94 -0.83
C THR A 124 70.46 -25.29 -0.24
N ALA A 125 70.46 -24.92 1.05
CA ALA A 125 71.63 -24.32 1.71
C ALA A 125 72.82 -25.28 1.74
N ALA A 126 72.61 -26.56 2.05
CA ALA A 126 73.66 -27.57 1.98
C ALA A 126 74.23 -27.71 0.57
N CYS A 127 73.37 -27.75 -0.45
CA CYS A 127 73.79 -27.76 -1.85
C CYS A 127 74.59 -26.49 -2.20
N CYS A 128 74.20 -25.31 -1.72
CA CYS A 128 74.91 -24.06 -1.97
C CYS A 128 76.29 -24.05 -1.28
N VAL A 129 76.40 -24.57 -0.05
CA VAL A 129 77.67 -24.71 0.67
C VAL A 129 78.59 -25.71 -0.03
N LEU A 130 78.05 -26.83 -0.50
CA LEU A 130 78.81 -27.81 -1.29
C LEU A 130 79.25 -27.23 -2.62
N LEU A 131 78.38 -26.49 -3.30
CA LEU A 131 78.69 -25.81 -4.54
C LEU A 131 79.82 -24.80 -4.32
N ASP A 132 79.83 -24.07 -3.20
CA ASP A 132 80.92 -23.16 -2.85
C ASP A 132 82.26 -23.89 -2.73
N LYS A 133 82.28 -24.97 -1.94
CA LYS A 133 83.48 -25.81 -1.74
C LYS A 133 83.99 -26.39 -3.06
N ILE A 134 83.07 -26.88 -3.90
CA ILE A 134 83.39 -27.48 -5.20
C ILE A 134 83.89 -26.41 -6.18
N THR A 135 83.28 -25.21 -6.21
CA THR A 135 83.71 -24.12 -7.10
C THR A 135 85.14 -23.66 -6.83
N GLY A 136 85.61 -23.75 -5.58
CA GLY A 136 86.99 -23.43 -5.20
C GLY A 136 88.04 -24.45 -5.66
N LEU A 137 87.64 -25.68 -6.01
CA LEU A 137 88.54 -26.74 -6.47
C LEU A 137 88.83 -26.68 -7.97
N PHE A 138 87.86 -26.18 -8.73
CA PHE A 138 88.00 -26.01 -10.17
C PHE A 138 89.00 -24.90 -10.44
N GLY A 139 90.29 -25.21 -10.54
CA GLY A 139 91.34 -24.20 -10.62
C GLY A 139 91.14 -23.26 -11.81
N ARG A 140 91.35 -23.79 -13.02
CA ARG A 140 91.24 -23.02 -14.27
C ARG A 140 89.80 -22.59 -14.62
N PHE A 141 88.81 -23.34 -14.16
CA PHE A 141 87.39 -23.09 -14.43
C PHE A 141 86.69 -22.37 -13.26
N GLY A 142 87.42 -21.96 -12.23
CA GLY A 142 86.85 -21.42 -11.00
C GLY A 142 86.09 -20.12 -11.26
N HIS A 143 86.57 -19.31 -12.21
CA HIS A 143 85.88 -18.08 -12.58
C HIS A 143 84.50 -18.34 -13.19
N ILE A 144 84.38 -19.20 -14.20
CA ILE A 144 83.08 -19.52 -14.81
C ILE A 144 82.15 -20.23 -13.83
N MET A 145 82.69 -21.11 -12.97
CA MET A 145 81.92 -21.78 -11.93
C MET A 145 81.41 -20.81 -10.87
N ALA A 146 82.20 -19.80 -10.49
CA ALA A 146 81.76 -18.75 -9.57
C ALA A 146 80.63 -17.89 -10.17
N VAL A 147 80.67 -17.60 -11.47
CA VAL A 147 79.60 -16.88 -12.17
C VAL A 147 78.32 -17.71 -12.22
N LEU A 148 78.42 -18.99 -12.58
CA LEU A 148 77.26 -19.90 -12.58
C LEU A 148 76.64 -20.04 -11.19
N LYS A 149 77.48 -20.14 -10.14
CA LYS A 149 77.02 -20.13 -8.75
C LYS A 149 76.26 -18.85 -8.44
N GLN A 150 76.81 -17.68 -8.79
CA GLN A 150 76.18 -16.39 -8.52
C GLN A 150 74.81 -16.26 -9.21
N GLU A 151 74.69 -16.67 -10.47
CA GLU A 151 73.41 -16.67 -11.20
C GLU A 151 72.40 -17.65 -10.57
N LEU A 152 72.83 -18.86 -10.21
CA LEU A 152 71.99 -19.84 -9.53
C LEU A 152 71.48 -19.31 -8.18
N MET A 153 72.35 -18.68 -7.39
CA MET A 153 71.96 -18.06 -6.12
C MET A 153 70.98 -16.91 -6.35
N SER A 154 71.15 -16.09 -7.39
CA SER A 154 70.21 -15.01 -7.70
C SER A 154 68.83 -15.50 -8.19
N ALA A 155 68.77 -16.67 -8.81
CA ALA A 155 67.51 -17.28 -9.24
C ALA A 155 66.73 -17.90 -8.06
N ILE A 156 67.45 -18.39 -7.05
CA ILE A 156 66.87 -19.02 -5.86
C ILE A 156 66.49 -17.98 -4.79
N TYR A 157 67.30 -16.92 -4.64
CA TYR A 157 67.12 -15.90 -3.60
C TYR A 157 66.76 -14.53 -4.22
N VAL A 158 65.62 -13.96 -3.81
CA VAL A 158 65.03 -12.73 -4.39
C VAL A 158 65.93 -11.49 -4.23
N ASN A 159 66.91 -11.50 -3.33
CA ASN A 159 67.82 -10.37 -3.05
C ASN A 159 69.30 -10.79 -2.91
N TYR A 160 69.81 -11.72 -3.72
CA TYR A 160 71.24 -12.07 -3.67
C TYR A 160 72.09 -10.91 -4.21
N PRO A 161 73.07 -10.37 -3.46
CA PRO A 161 73.86 -9.23 -3.90
C PRO A 161 74.69 -9.62 -5.12
N ARG A 162 74.37 -9.05 -6.29
CA ARG A 162 75.12 -9.29 -7.52
C ARG A 162 76.43 -8.52 -7.44
N LYS A 163 77.54 -9.19 -7.15
CA LYS A 163 78.86 -8.57 -7.26
C LYS A 163 79.12 -8.22 -8.74
N PRO A 164 79.40 -6.96 -9.11
CA PRO A 164 79.73 -6.61 -10.47
C PRO A 164 81.08 -7.25 -10.84
N MET A 165 81.09 -8.07 -11.88
CA MET A 165 82.33 -8.61 -12.44
C MET A 165 83.14 -7.46 -13.06
N GLY A 166 84.21 -7.02 -12.41
CA GLY A 166 85.18 -6.09 -13.03
C GLY A 166 85.88 -5.07 -12.13
N GLY A 167 85.55 -4.96 -10.84
CA GLY A 167 86.23 -4.00 -9.96
C GLY A 167 87.45 -4.59 -9.25
N ALA A 168 88.65 -4.08 -9.51
CA ALA A 168 89.90 -4.37 -8.81
C ALA A 168 89.95 -3.81 -7.36
N GLY A 169 88.85 -3.93 -6.63
CA GLY A 169 88.75 -3.65 -5.19
C GLY A 169 88.74 -4.96 -4.41
N ALA A 170 89.39 -4.96 -3.24
CA ALA A 170 89.57 -6.10 -2.36
C ALA A 170 88.33 -7.02 -2.27
N PRO A 171 88.51 -8.35 -2.11
CA PRO A 171 87.39 -9.29 -1.99
C PRO A 171 86.60 -8.94 -0.72
N ALA A 172 85.53 -8.17 -0.87
CA ALA A 172 84.48 -8.09 0.13
C ALA A 172 84.05 -9.53 0.41
N ALA A 173 84.11 -9.91 1.69
CA ALA A 173 83.80 -11.24 2.16
C ALA A 173 82.49 -11.72 1.52
N PRO A 174 82.42 -13.00 1.06
CA PRO A 174 81.15 -13.54 0.57
C PRO A 174 80.08 -13.27 1.63
N PRO A 175 78.86 -12.82 1.25
CA PRO A 175 77.77 -12.65 2.19
C PRO A 175 77.66 -13.96 2.96
N SER A 176 77.87 -13.89 4.28
CA SER A 176 78.03 -15.08 5.09
C SER A 176 76.79 -15.95 4.91
N SER A 177 76.94 -17.27 4.92
CA SER A 177 75.82 -18.22 4.79
C SER A 177 74.67 -17.96 5.78
N GLN A 178 74.92 -17.16 6.82
CA GLN A 178 73.97 -16.60 7.78
C GLN A 178 72.91 -15.68 7.14
N GLU A 179 73.27 -14.80 6.20
CA GLU A 179 72.34 -13.83 5.59
C GLU A 179 71.26 -14.51 4.74
N GLY A 180 71.62 -15.62 4.07
CA GLY A 180 70.65 -16.45 3.35
C GLY A 180 69.69 -17.20 4.28
N LEU A 181 70.15 -17.55 5.50
CA LEU A 181 69.31 -18.15 6.53
C LEU A 181 68.34 -17.12 7.12
N ASP A 182 68.80 -15.91 7.40
CA ASP A 182 67.98 -14.81 7.93
C ASP A 182 66.87 -14.39 6.96
N TRP A 183 67.18 -14.31 5.65
CA TRP A 183 66.16 -14.05 4.62
C TRP A 183 65.10 -15.16 4.56
N TYR A 184 65.51 -16.43 4.67
CA TYR A 184 64.55 -17.54 4.68
C TYR A 184 63.65 -17.52 5.91
N ILE A 185 64.21 -17.23 7.09
CA ILE A 185 63.43 -17.05 8.32
C ILE A 185 62.43 -15.90 8.13
N SER A 186 62.84 -14.80 7.50
CA SER A 186 61.93 -13.70 7.18
C SER A 186 60.81 -14.15 6.20
N GLN A 187 61.14 -14.91 5.17
CA GLN A 187 60.17 -15.36 4.17
C GLN A 187 59.15 -16.39 4.71
N THR A 188 59.59 -17.31 5.57
CA THR A 188 58.68 -18.25 6.25
C THR A 188 57.74 -17.52 7.21
N LEU A 189 58.25 -16.54 7.97
CA LEU A 189 57.44 -15.68 8.80
C LEU A 189 56.42 -14.89 7.97
N HIS A 190 56.81 -14.34 6.82
CA HIS A 190 55.89 -13.65 5.92
C HIS A 190 54.79 -14.56 5.38
N TYR A 191 55.13 -15.79 4.98
CA TYR A 191 54.15 -16.78 4.52
C TYR A 191 53.17 -17.18 5.63
N ASP A 192 53.66 -17.37 6.86
CA ASP A 192 52.82 -17.68 8.01
C ASP A 192 51.86 -16.54 8.35
N VAL A 193 52.34 -15.29 8.32
CA VAL A 193 51.50 -14.10 8.50
C VAL A 193 50.46 -14.02 7.39
N TRP A 194 50.86 -14.21 6.14
CA TRP A 194 49.96 -14.21 4.99
C TRP A 194 48.86 -15.27 5.17
N GLN A 195 49.20 -16.51 5.50
CA GLN A 195 48.23 -17.57 5.75
C GLN A 195 47.27 -17.26 6.90
N ARG A 196 47.75 -16.61 7.98
CA ARG A 196 46.88 -16.17 9.09
C ARG A 196 45.91 -15.10 8.60
N THR A 197 46.40 -14.08 7.89
CA THR A 197 45.55 -13.01 7.35
C THR A 197 44.53 -13.54 6.34
N GLU A 198 44.90 -14.51 5.49
CA GLU A 198 43.98 -15.13 4.54
C GLU A 198 42.89 -15.95 5.26
N ARG A 199 43.26 -16.69 6.32
CA ARG A 199 42.29 -17.39 7.18
C ARG A 199 41.32 -16.42 7.84
N HIS A 200 41.80 -15.31 8.39
CA HIS A 200 40.95 -14.27 8.96
C HIS A 200 40.03 -13.65 7.91
N LEU A 201 40.54 -13.32 6.72
CA LEU A 201 39.73 -12.77 5.63
C LEU A 201 38.61 -13.74 5.21
N LYS A 202 38.91 -15.03 5.12
CA LYS A 202 37.89 -16.07 4.84
C LYS A 202 36.83 -16.15 5.93
N GLN A 203 37.23 -16.08 7.20
CA GLN A 203 36.30 -16.05 8.34
C GLN A 203 35.40 -14.80 8.31
N PHE A 204 35.97 -13.61 8.14
CA PHE A 204 35.22 -12.36 8.02
C PHE A 204 34.25 -12.37 6.84
N THR A 205 34.69 -12.90 5.69
CA THR A 205 33.83 -13.01 4.50
C THR A 205 32.66 -13.97 4.76
N ALA A 206 32.91 -15.12 5.38
CA ALA A 206 31.87 -16.08 5.74
C ALA A 206 30.87 -15.48 6.76
N GLU A 207 31.37 -14.75 7.75
CA GLU A 207 30.53 -14.05 8.73
C GLU A 207 29.68 -12.96 8.07
N THR A 208 30.25 -12.18 7.16
CA THR A 208 29.51 -11.14 6.41
C THR A 208 28.39 -11.74 5.56
N ILE A 209 28.64 -12.87 4.89
CA ILE A 209 27.62 -13.61 4.14
C ILE A 209 26.53 -14.15 5.08
N LEU A 210 26.91 -14.66 6.25
CA LEU A 210 25.94 -15.13 7.24
C LEU A 210 25.09 -13.97 7.78
N GLN A 211 25.68 -12.80 8.03
CA GLN A 211 24.97 -11.62 8.49
C GLN A 211 24.02 -11.08 7.42
N SER A 212 24.43 -11.00 6.15
CA SER A 212 23.58 -10.54 5.05
C SER A 212 22.40 -11.48 4.79
N THR A 213 22.63 -12.80 4.82
CA THR A 213 21.55 -13.79 4.69
C THR A 213 20.57 -13.73 5.87
N ASN A 214 21.06 -13.49 7.09
CA ASN A 214 20.19 -13.28 8.24
C ASN A 214 19.40 -11.96 8.15
N ALA A 215 20.00 -10.89 7.62
CA ALA A 215 19.31 -9.62 7.38
C ALA A 215 18.18 -9.79 6.35
N GLN A 216 18.44 -10.47 5.23
CA GLN A 216 17.43 -10.80 4.22
C GLN A 216 16.27 -11.61 4.79
N ARG A 217 16.54 -12.59 5.66
CA ARG A 217 15.49 -13.36 6.34
C ARG A 217 14.61 -12.48 7.24
N ARG A 218 15.21 -11.54 7.98
CA ARG A 218 14.47 -10.60 8.83
C ARG A 218 13.60 -9.68 7.98
N GLU A 219 14.14 -9.18 6.87
CA GLU A 219 13.41 -8.37 5.89
C GLU A 219 12.20 -9.12 5.32
N GLN A 220 12.37 -10.39 4.90
CA GLN A 220 11.27 -11.23 4.42
C GLN A 220 10.17 -11.44 5.48
N ILE A 221 10.54 -11.60 6.75
CA ILE A 221 9.58 -11.72 7.86
C ILE A 221 8.81 -10.40 8.05
N LEU A 222 9.50 -9.26 7.95
CA LEU A 222 8.87 -7.94 8.03
C LEU A 222 7.92 -7.69 6.86
N GLU A 223 8.33 -7.99 5.63
CA GLU A 223 7.50 -7.88 4.43
C GLU A 223 6.24 -8.74 4.50
N TYR A 224 6.39 -9.98 4.98
CA TYR A 224 5.25 -10.86 5.24
C TYR A 224 4.32 -10.29 6.32
N GLY A 225 4.90 -9.75 7.40
CA GLY A 225 4.18 -9.05 8.45
C GLY A 225 3.38 -7.87 7.90
N ILE A 226 4.03 -6.97 7.17
CA ILE A 226 3.40 -5.79 6.54
C ILE A 226 2.26 -6.21 5.63
N SER A 227 2.49 -7.19 4.75
CA SER A 227 1.47 -7.71 3.82
C SER A 227 0.25 -8.26 4.56
N ASN A 228 0.46 -9.01 5.64
CA ASN A 228 -0.62 -9.55 6.45
C ASN A 228 -1.41 -8.44 7.17
N TRP A 229 -0.71 -7.43 7.71
CA TRP A 229 -1.33 -6.28 8.36
C TRP A 229 -2.15 -5.44 7.37
N GLN A 230 -1.64 -5.21 6.17
CA GLN A 230 -2.37 -4.53 5.10
C GLN A 230 -3.66 -5.27 4.75
N ARG A 231 -3.60 -6.60 4.58
CA ARG A 231 -4.81 -7.42 4.33
C ARG A 231 -5.81 -7.31 5.47
N MET A 232 -5.35 -7.44 6.72
CA MET A 232 -6.21 -7.28 7.90
C MET A 232 -6.86 -5.89 7.99
N LEU A 233 -6.11 -4.84 7.64
CA LEU A 233 -6.62 -3.47 7.63
C LEU A 233 -7.69 -3.30 6.56
N LEU A 234 -7.44 -3.77 5.33
CA LEU A 234 -8.41 -3.74 4.25
C LEU A 234 -9.69 -4.50 4.61
N ASP A 235 -9.58 -5.70 5.18
CA ASP A 235 -10.73 -6.49 5.63
C ASP A 235 -11.53 -5.75 6.70
N ARG A 236 -10.85 -5.15 7.70
CA ARG A 236 -11.51 -4.39 8.77
C ARG A 236 -12.20 -3.13 8.25
N VAL A 237 -11.54 -2.36 7.39
CA VAL A 237 -12.10 -1.14 6.79
C VAL A 237 -13.28 -1.49 5.89
N PHE A 238 -13.15 -2.54 5.06
CA PHE A 238 -14.22 -2.99 4.19
C PHE A 238 -15.42 -3.51 4.98
N LEU A 239 -15.21 -4.32 6.01
CA LEU A 239 -16.28 -4.79 6.90
C LEU A 239 -16.97 -3.62 7.63
N ALA A 240 -16.20 -2.64 8.10
CA ALA A 240 -16.75 -1.44 8.74
C ALA A 240 -17.58 -0.61 7.75
N TRP A 241 -17.07 -0.40 6.54
CA TRP A 241 -17.78 0.28 5.47
C TRP A 241 -19.08 -0.46 5.10
N ARG A 242 -19.04 -1.79 4.95
CA ARG A 242 -20.22 -2.61 4.67
C ARG A 242 -21.27 -2.52 5.77
N LYS A 243 -20.86 -2.50 7.04
CA LYS A 243 -21.77 -2.30 8.18
C LYS A 243 -22.38 -0.90 8.16
N PHE A 244 -21.58 0.13 7.87
CA PHE A 244 -22.05 1.50 7.79
C PHE A 244 -23.06 1.70 6.66
N THR A 245 -22.80 1.16 5.46
CA THR A 245 -23.73 1.24 4.32
C THR A 245 -25.02 0.49 4.61
N ALA A 246 -24.96 -0.72 5.19
CA ALA A 246 -26.14 -1.46 5.63
C ALA A 246 -26.97 -0.66 6.64
N MET A 247 -26.32 -0.07 7.66
CA MET A 247 -26.97 0.80 8.64
C MET A 247 -27.65 2.00 7.97
N LYS A 248 -26.99 2.65 7.00
CA LYS A 248 -27.57 3.79 6.26
C LYS A 248 -28.78 3.38 5.42
N VAL A 249 -28.78 2.19 4.81
CA VAL A 249 -29.94 1.66 4.09
C VAL A 249 -31.12 1.43 5.04
N VAL A 250 -30.88 0.84 6.21
CA VAL A 250 -31.91 0.64 7.25
C VAL A 250 -32.46 1.99 7.73
N GLN A 251 -31.59 2.95 8.07
CA GLN A 251 -31.99 4.30 8.49
C GLN A 251 -32.85 5.00 7.42
N ARG A 252 -32.46 4.90 6.13
CA ARG A 252 -33.26 5.45 5.02
C ARG A 252 -34.62 4.78 4.91
N ARG A 253 -34.71 3.45 5.01
CA ARG A 253 -35.98 2.71 5.01
C ARG A 253 -36.89 3.14 6.16
N GLU A 254 -36.35 3.29 7.37
CA GLU A 254 -37.11 3.76 8.53
C GLU A 254 -37.57 5.22 8.39
N ALA A 255 -36.73 6.09 7.81
CA ALA A 255 -37.10 7.47 7.52
C ALA A 255 -38.25 7.54 6.50
N LEU A 256 -38.19 6.73 5.44
CA LEU A 256 -39.27 6.62 4.45
C LEU A 256 -40.56 6.07 5.08
N LYS A 257 -40.48 5.02 5.91
CA LYS A 257 -41.64 4.52 6.68
C LYS A 257 -42.27 5.61 7.54
N ARG A 258 -41.45 6.37 8.29
CA ARG A 258 -41.91 7.51 9.10
C ARG A 258 -42.56 8.60 8.25
N CYS A 259 -42.00 8.92 7.09
CA CYS A 259 -42.56 9.87 6.14
C CYS A 259 -43.93 9.39 5.61
N HIS A 260 -44.03 8.12 5.23
CA HIS A 260 -45.28 7.53 4.74
C HIS A 260 -46.37 7.56 5.81
N VAL A 261 -46.05 7.19 7.06
CA VAL A 261 -46.99 7.26 8.19
C VAL A 261 -47.44 8.70 8.45
N ARG A 262 -46.52 9.67 8.42
CA ARG A 262 -46.87 11.10 8.55
C ARG A 262 -47.79 11.57 7.43
N ARG A 263 -47.49 11.20 6.17
CA ARG A 263 -48.31 11.57 5.00
C ARG A 263 -49.71 10.94 5.07
N SER A 264 -49.79 9.67 5.44
CA SER A 264 -51.08 8.97 5.65
C SER A 264 -51.89 9.63 6.77
N LYS A 265 -51.26 9.93 7.91
CA LYS A 265 -51.93 10.63 9.02
C LYS A 265 -52.41 12.03 8.60
N ALA A 266 -51.62 12.77 7.82
CA ALA A 266 -52.01 14.08 7.30
C ALA A 266 -53.20 13.97 6.32
N ALA A 267 -53.18 12.98 5.42
CA ALA A 267 -54.27 12.72 4.50
C ALA A 267 -55.57 12.35 5.24
N CYS A 268 -55.50 11.47 6.24
CA CYS A 268 -56.66 11.15 7.08
C CYS A 268 -57.20 12.39 7.80
N ARG A 269 -56.33 13.23 8.39
CA ARG A 269 -56.75 14.48 9.03
C ARG A 269 -57.45 15.41 8.03
N ALA A 270 -56.90 15.58 6.82
CA ALA A 270 -57.48 16.39 5.77
C ALA A 270 -58.87 15.87 5.33
N ALA A 271 -59.01 14.55 5.19
CA ALA A 271 -60.29 13.91 4.89
C ALA A 271 -61.31 14.13 6.01
N PHE A 272 -60.92 14.00 7.28
CA PHE A 272 -61.80 14.29 8.41
C PHE A 272 -62.21 15.77 8.48
N THR A 273 -61.30 16.71 8.20
CA THR A 273 -61.65 18.13 8.13
C THR A 273 -62.60 18.44 6.97
N ALA A 274 -62.40 17.80 5.81
CA ALA A 274 -63.30 17.94 4.67
C ALA A 274 -64.69 17.37 4.96
N LEU A 275 -64.77 16.20 5.59
CA LEU A 275 -66.03 15.61 6.03
C LEU A 275 -66.75 16.49 7.06
N ARG A 276 -66.02 17.04 8.03
CA ARG A 276 -66.57 17.99 9.00
C ARG A 276 -67.12 19.23 8.31
N HIS A 277 -66.40 19.79 7.34
CA HIS A 277 -66.87 20.94 6.57
C HIS A 277 -68.12 20.59 5.75
N HIS A 278 -68.14 19.43 5.09
CA HIS A 278 -69.29 18.96 4.31
C HIS A 278 -70.53 18.77 5.19
N THR A 279 -70.38 18.14 6.36
CA THR A 279 -71.49 17.97 7.32
C THR A 279 -71.97 19.30 7.89
N GLN A 280 -71.09 20.28 8.10
CA GLN A 280 -71.48 21.62 8.49
C GLN A 280 -72.23 22.35 7.38
N MET A 281 -71.74 22.29 6.13
CA MET A 281 -72.44 22.81 4.96
C MET A 281 -73.82 22.18 4.78
N GLN A 282 -73.96 20.86 4.95
CA GLN A 282 -75.28 20.21 4.91
C GLN A 282 -76.22 20.71 6.01
N LYS A 283 -75.71 21.00 7.21
CA LYS A 283 -76.53 21.59 8.28
C LYS A 283 -76.99 23.00 7.91
N GLU A 284 -76.13 23.80 7.28
CA GLU A 284 -76.48 25.14 6.80
C GLU A 284 -77.49 25.09 5.65
N VAL A 285 -77.33 24.18 4.69
CA VAL A 285 -78.32 23.92 3.64
C VAL A 285 -79.67 23.54 4.26
N ARG A 286 -79.70 22.57 5.18
CA ARG A 286 -80.95 22.19 5.87
C ARG A 286 -81.59 23.33 6.66
N ARG A 287 -80.78 24.20 7.27
CA ARG A 287 -81.27 25.43 7.92
C ARG A 287 -81.85 26.40 6.89
N GLY A 288 -81.17 26.57 5.76
CA GLY A 288 -81.65 27.35 4.62
C GLY A 288 -82.98 26.83 4.09
N ASP A 289 -83.09 25.52 3.84
CA ASP A 289 -84.32 24.86 3.40
C ASP A 289 -85.45 25.03 4.42
N SER A 290 -85.16 24.90 5.72
CA SER A 290 -86.13 25.15 6.79
C SER A 290 -86.61 26.60 6.83
N LEU A 291 -85.70 27.57 6.62
CA LEU A 291 -86.06 28.98 6.53
C LEU A 291 -86.87 29.27 5.27
N HIS A 292 -86.51 28.65 4.14
CA HIS A 292 -87.26 28.78 2.89
C HIS A 292 -88.67 28.24 3.03
N ALA A 293 -88.83 27.04 3.61
CA ALA A 293 -90.12 26.46 3.93
C ALA A 293 -90.95 27.35 4.88
N GLN A 294 -90.31 28.01 5.86
CA GLN A 294 -90.98 28.96 6.74
C GLN A 294 -91.43 30.22 5.98
N VAL A 295 -90.60 30.77 5.10
CA VAL A 295 -90.96 31.91 4.25
C VAL A 295 -92.10 31.55 3.30
N ASP A 296 -92.07 30.37 2.68
CA ASP A 296 -93.14 29.89 1.81
C ASP A 296 -94.45 29.68 2.58
N ALA A 297 -94.39 29.14 3.80
CA ALA A 297 -95.54 29.02 4.69
C ALA A 297 -96.12 30.41 5.06
N MET A 298 -95.26 31.38 5.40
CA MET A 298 -95.69 32.76 5.64
C MET A 298 -96.29 33.40 4.38
N ARG A 299 -95.74 33.11 3.20
CA ARG A 299 -96.25 33.61 1.92
C ARG A 299 -97.64 33.06 1.62
N LEU A 300 -97.86 31.78 1.89
CA LEU A 300 -99.19 31.15 1.79
C LEU A 300 -100.17 31.76 2.79
N GLN A 301 -99.75 32.01 4.03
CA GLN A 301 -100.59 32.71 5.02
C GLN A 301 -100.95 34.13 4.57
N LEU A 302 -100.00 34.88 4.00
CA LEU A 302 -100.25 36.20 3.44
C LEU A 302 -101.23 36.15 2.27
N GLN A 303 -101.08 35.18 1.36
CA GLN A 303 -102.04 34.98 0.27
C GLN A 303 -103.44 34.64 0.79
N GLU A 304 -103.55 33.85 1.85
CA GLU A 304 -104.84 33.53 2.45
C GLU A 304 -105.47 34.75 3.12
N MET A 305 -104.68 35.53 3.88
CA MET A 305 -105.17 36.81 4.41
C MET A 305 -105.55 37.79 3.32
N GLU A 306 -104.83 37.85 2.20
CA GLU A 306 -105.22 38.67 1.04
C GLU A 306 -106.57 38.22 0.45
N LYS A 307 -106.81 36.91 0.33
CA LYS A 307 -108.11 36.39 -0.12
C LYS A 307 -109.22 36.76 0.86
N GLU A 308 -109.00 36.61 2.16
CA GLU A 308 -109.97 37.02 3.18
C GLU A 308 -110.21 38.54 3.14
N LEU A 309 -109.17 39.33 2.92
CA LEU A 309 -109.27 40.78 2.79
C LEU A 309 -110.05 41.18 1.52
N VAL A 310 -109.86 40.46 0.41
CA VAL A 310 -110.65 40.65 -0.81
C VAL A 310 -112.10 40.25 -0.61
N LEU A 311 -112.37 39.15 0.11
CA LEU A 311 -113.73 38.71 0.44
C LEU A 311 -114.44 39.72 1.35
N THR A 312 -113.81 40.15 2.43
CA THR A 312 -114.34 41.17 3.34
C THR A 312 -114.54 42.51 2.62
N LYS A 313 -113.63 42.92 1.74
CA LYS A 313 -113.82 44.10 0.89
C LYS A 313 -115.03 43.96 -0.04
N ARG A 314 -115.24 42.80 -0.68
CA ARG A 314 -116.42 42.54 -1.51
C ARG A 314 -117.71 42.58 -0.68
N GLU A 315 -117.69 42.02 0.52
CA GLU A 315 -118.85 42.03 1.40
C GLU A 315 -119.17 43.45 1.90
N LEU A 316 -118.16 44.24 2.25
CA LEU A 316 -118.33 45.66 2.56
C LEU A 316 -118.91 46.43 1.37
N LEU A 317 -118.44 46.19 0.15
CA LEU A 317 -118.99 46.80 -1.05
C LEU A 317 -120.47 46.43 -1.25
N ARG A 318 -120.85 45.16 -1.01
CA ARG A 318 -122.27 44.75 -1.05
C ARG A 318 -123.11 45.46 0.01
N VAL A 319 -122.58 45.61 1.22
CA VAL A 319 -123.26 46.32 2.30
C VAL A 319 -123.40 47.81 1.98
N THR A 320 -122.38 48.45 1.40
CA THR A 320 -122.48 49.85 0.98
C THR A 320 -123.46 50.02 -0.18
N GLU A 321 -123.45 49.14 -1.18
CA GLU A 321 -124.45 49.16 -2.26
C GLU A 321 -125.88 48.93 -1.73
N ALA A 322 -126.06 48.01 -0.79
CA ALA A 322 -127.35 47.79 -0.15
C ALA A 322 -127.81 49.04 0.62
N ARG A 323 -126.90 49.70 1.34
CA ARG A 323 -127.17 50.96 2.04
C ARG A 323 -127.45 52.11 1.09
N GLU A 324 -126.78 52.19 -0.05
CA GLU A 324 -127.07 53.16 -1.10
C GLU A 324 -128.46 52.92 -1.71
N ARG A 325 -128.84 51.66 -1.95
CA ARG A 325 -130.20 51.30 -2.37
C ARG A 325 -131.25 51.69 -1.32
N GLU A 326 -131.00 51.40 -0.04
CA GLU A 326 -131.86 51.83 1.07
C GLU A 326 -131.95 53.36 1.16
N SER A 327 -130.84 54.07 0.98
CA SER A 327 -130.82 55.53 0.92
C SER A 327 -131.61 56.05 -0.27
N HIS A 328 -131.56 55.37 -1.42
CA HIS A 328 -132.33 55.72 -2.61
C HIS A 328 -133.84 55.49 -2.39
N VAL A 329 -134.22 54.35 -1.79
CA VAL A 329 -135.60 54.03 -1.41
C VAL A 329 -136.11 55.03 -0.38
N ASN A 330 -135.31 55.37 0.63
CA ASN A 330 -135.65 56.41 1.60
C ASN A 330 -135.81 57.77 0.92
N SER A 331 -134.92 58.14 -0.02
CA SER A 331 -135.04 59.39 -0.78
C SER A 331 -136.31 59.41 -1.65
N GLN A 332 -136.70 58.28 -2.24
CA GLN A 332 -137.96 58.14 -2.98
C GLN A 332 -139.16 58.26 -2.05
N ALA A 333 -139.14 57.59 -0.89
CA ALA A 333 -140.18 57.72 0.13
C ALA A 333 -140.29 59.17 0.65
N TYR A 334 -139.18 59.88 0.82
CA TYR A 334 -139.18 61.31 1.15
C TYR A 334 -139.82 62.16 0.06
N GLN A 335 -139.59 61.85 -1.22
CA GLN A 335 -140.26 62.52 -2.35
C GLN A 335 -141.76 62.21 -2.38
N GLU A 336 -142.17 60.98 -2.14
CA GLU A 336 -143.59 60.59 -2.05
C GLU A 336 -144.29 61.28 -0.88
N ILE A 337 -143.64 61.39 0.29
CA ILE A 337 -144.14 62.15 1.43
C ILE A 337 -144.26 63.65 1.07
N GLN A 338 -143.30 64.22 0.34
CA GLN A 338 -143.42 65.61 -0.13
C GLN A 338 -144.55 65.80 -1.14
N ASN A 339 -144.74 64.85 -2.06
CA ASN A 339 -145.80 64.89 -3.06
C ASN A 339 -147.18 64.75 -2.40
N THR A 340 -147.34 63.81 -1.47
CA THR A 340 -148.59 63.65 -0.70
C THR A 340 -148.84 64.84 0.23
N ALA A 341 -147.80 65.44 0.82
CA ALA A 341 -147.94 66.69 1.57
C ALA A 341 -148.35 67.86 0.65
N ALA A 342 -147.86 67.91 -0.59
CA ALA A 342 -148.26 68.89 -1.58
C ALA A 342 -149.71 68.67 -2.07
N GLU A 343 -150.13 67.41 -2.25
CA GLU A 343 -151.50 67.03 -2.58
C GLU A 343 -152.46 67.38 -1.43
N CYS A 344 -152.09 67.11 -0.17
CA CYS A 344 -152.86 67.53 1.00
C CYS A 344 -153.00 69.05 1.07
N LYS A 345 -151.95 69.81 0.77
CA LYS A 345 -152.03 71.29 0.67
C LYS A 345 -152.92 71.75 -0.49
N ALA A 346 -152.88 71.06 -1.63
CA ALA A 346 -153.76 71.36 -2.76
C ALA A 346 -155.24 71.06 -2.43
N MET A 347 -155.48 69.99 -1.67
CA MET A 347 -156.81 69.60 -1.20
C MET A 347 -157.33 70.57 -0.11
N GLU A 348 -156.48 71.04 0.80
CA GLU A 348 -156.80 72.14 1.73
C GLU A 348 -157.14 73.44 0.99
N ALA A 349 -156.39 73.77 -0.08
CA ALA A 349 -156.70 74.93 -0.91
C ALA A 349 -158.04 74.78 -1.65
N GLN A 350 -158.38 73.58 -2.14
CA GLN A 350 -159.71 73.29 -2.69
C GLN A 350 -160.82 73.41 -1.63
N LEU A 351 -160.57 72.95 -0.40
CA LEU A 351 -161.53 73.05 0.69
C LEU A 351 -161.74 74.50 1.13
N GLN A 352 -160.69 75.32 1.14
CA GLN A 352 -160.80 76.77 1.36
C GLN A 352 -161.60 77.45 0.24
N LYS A 353 -161.40 77.03 -1.02
CA LYS A 353 -162.17 77.53 -2.16
C LYS A 353 -163.66 77.18 -2.05
N GLN A 354 -163.99 75.98 -1.56
CA GLN A 354 -165.38 75.61 -1.27
C GLN A 354 -165.98 76.37 -0.07
N LYS A 355 -165.20 76.64 0.97
CA LYS A 355 -165.64 77.52 2.08
C LYS A 355 -165.96 78.93 1.58
N HIS A 356 -165.17 79.46 0.65
CA HIS A 356 -165.41 80.77 0.04
C HIS A 356 -166.71 80.79 -0.80
N LEU A 357 -166.98 79.71 -1.55
CA LEU A 357 -168.23 79.56 -2.32
C LEU A 357 -169.47 79.38 -1.42
N CYS A 358 -169.35 78.68 -0.28
CA CYS A 358 -170.42 78.59 0.72
C CYS A 358 -170.67 79.92 1.45
N GLN A 359 -169.63 80.74 1.66
CA GLN A 359 -169.80 82.09 2.19
C GLN A 359 -170.49 83.01 1.18
N GLU A 360 -170.14 82.97 -0.12
CA GLU A 360 -170.85 83.74 -1.16
C GLU A 360 -172.34 83.37 -1.28
N TRP A 361 -172.70 82.11 -1.05
CA TRP A 361 -174.11 81.69 -1.03
C TRP A 361 -174.90 82.26 0.17
N GLN A 362 -174.25 82.50 1.31
CA GLN A 362 -174.90 83.09 2.50
C GLN A 362 -175.13 84.61 2.38
N TRP A 363 -174.41 85.31 1.52
CA TRP A 363 -174.59 86.77 1.30
C TRP A 363 -175.54 87.11 0.13
N GLY A 364 -175.94 86.13 -0.68
CA GLY A 364 -176.80 86.35 -1.86
C GLY A 364 -178.31 86.46 -1.59
N ARG A 365 -178.83 86.08 -0.42
CA ARG A 365 -180.29 86.09 -0.13
C ARG A 365 -180.82 87.32 0.62
N LEU A 366 -179.95 88.25 1.02
CA LEU A 366 -180.33 89.47 1.73
C LEU A 366 -180.33 90.74 0.85
N GLY A 367 -180.22 90.60 -0.48
CA GLY A 367 -180.21 91.74 -1.40
C GLY A 367 -181.25 91.62 -2.51
N ARG A 368 -182.37 92.35 -2.33
CA ARG A 368 -183.37 92.83 -3.32
C ARG A 368 -184.63 91.96 -3.50
N LEU A 369 -185.89 92.38 -3.25
CA LEU A 369 -186.55 93.63 -2.77
C LEU A 369 -185.77 94.93 -3.01
N GLY A 370 -185.81 95.38 -4.26
CA GLY A 370 -185.19 96.58 -4.77
C GLY A 370 -185.19 96.51 -6.28
#